data_AF-A0A418M7L3-F1
#
_entry.id   AF-A0A418M7L3-F1
#
_cell.length_a   1.000
_cell.length_b   1.000
_cell.length_c   1.000
_cell.angle_alpha   90.00
_cell.angle_beta   90.00
_cell.angle_gamma   90.00
#
_symmetry.space_group_name_H-M   'P 1'
#
loop_
_entity.id
_entity.type
_entity.pdbx_description
1 polymer ?
#
loop_
_entity_poly.entity_id
_entity_poly.type
_entity_poly.pdbx_seq_one_letter_code
_entity_poly.pdbx_strand_id
1 'polypeptide(L)' 'MMRRRERPNPLLKHVEEYRKSSKRLFKLEREDLKRLAHMQAETFVTHPDMQIKFKEIIGT' A
#
# COMPACT_ATOMS: atom_id res chain seq x y z
N MET A 1 -6.13 35.94 -27.92
CA MET A 1 -6.36 34.68 -27.16
C MET A 1 -5.25 34.53 -26.13
N MET A 2 -5.56 34.68 -24.84
CA MET A 2 -4.55 34.55 -23.78
C MET A 2 -4.27 33.07 -23.50
N ARG A 3 -3.00 32.65 -23.64
CA ARG A 3 -2.55 31.30 -23.28
C ARG A 3 -2.67 31.16 -21.76
N ARG A 4 -3.61 30.34 -21.28
CA ARG A 4 -3.65 29.95 -19.86
C ARG A 4 -2.33 29.26 -19.56
N ARG A 5 -1.47 29.89 -18.75
CA ARG A 5 -0.29 29.23 -18.21
C ARG A 5 -0.81 28.11 -17.30
N GLU A 6 -0.74 26.88 -17.77
CA GLU A 6 -1.05 25.70 -16.97
C GLU A 6 -0.19 25.77 -15.71
N ARG A 7 -0.85 25.86 -14.56
CA ARG A 7 -0.12 25.87 -13.28
C ARG A 7 0.55 24.50 -13.16
N PRO A 8 1.85 24.42 -12.90
CA PRO A 8 2.54 23.14 -12.77
C PRO A 8 1.89 22.35 -11.64
N ASN A 9 1.45 21.12 -11.95
CA ASN A 9 0.83 20.25 -10.96
C ASN A 9 1.89 19.88 -9.91
N PRO A 10 1.72 20.27 -8.63
CA PRO A 10 2.69 20.00 -7.59
C PRO A 10 2.93 18.49 -7.40
N LEU A 11 1.95 17.65 -7.71
CA LEU A 11 2.10 16.19 -7.67
C LEU A 11 3.09 15.68 -8.72
N LEU A 12 3.10 16.27 -9.92
CA LEU A 12 4.05 15.89 -10.97
C LEU A 12 5.48 16.24 -10.56
N LYS A 13 5.67 17.39 -9.92
CA LYS A 13 6.97 17.82 -9.39
C LYS A 13 7.49 16.82 -8.34
N HIS A 14 6.64 16.40 -7.40
CA HIS A 14 7.03 15.42 -6.38
C HIS A 14 7.37 14.05 -6.96
N VAL A 15 6.63 13.59 -7.98
CA VAL A 15 6.94 12.32 -8.67
C VAL A 15 8.27 12.40 -9.41
N GLU A 16 8.58 13.52 -10.06
CA GLU A 16 9.87 13.72 -10.71
C GLU A 16 11.03 13.79 -9.72
N GLU A 17 10.85 14.47 -8.59
CA GLU A 17 11.84 14.53 -7.50
C GLU A 17 12.09 13.14 -6.92
N TYR A 18 11.05 12.34 -6.71
CA TYR A 18 11.16 10.97 -6.22
C TYR A 18 11.91 10.07 -7.22
N ARG A 19 11.59 10.17 -8.53
CA ARG A 19 12.29 9.43 -9.60
C ARG A 19 13.77 9.79 -9.72
N LYS A 20 14.12 11.06 -9.49
CA LYS A 20 15.51 11.54 -9.51
C LYS A 20 16.26 11.22 -8.22
N SER A 21 15.55 10.90 -7.13
CA SER A 21 16.19 10.51 -5.89
C SER A 21 16.84 9.13 -6.05
N SER A 22 18.15 9.06 -5.81
CA SER A 22 18.92 7.81 -5.75
C SER A 22 18.60 6.97 -4.52
N LYS A 23 17.58 7.36 -3.74
CA LYS A 23 17.08 6.60 -2.61
C LYS A 23 16.52 5.31 -3.19
N ARG A 24 17.35 4.26 -3.08
CA ARG A 24 16.97 2.87 -3.33
C ARG A 24 15.55 2.72 -2.84
N LEU A 25 14.66 2.34 -3.76
CA LEU A 25 13.38 1.71 -3.46
C LEU A 25 13.59 0.91 -2.18
N PHE A 26 12.75 1.13 -1.16
CA PHE A 26 12.68 0.26 0.00
C PHE A 26 12.46 -1.16 -0.54
N LYS A 27 13.56 -1.87 -0.83
CA LYS A 27 13.56 -3.28 -1.12
C LYS A 27 13.39 -3.87 0.25
N LEU A 28 12.14 -3.97 0.66
CA LEU A 28 11.79 -4.81 1.78
C LEU A 28 12.34 -6.18 1.42
N GLU A 29 13.24 -6.71 2.25
CA GLU A 29 13.84 -8.00 1.96
C GLU A 29 12.72 -9.03 1.85
N ARG A 30 12.95 -10.10 1.08
CA ARG A 30 11.92 -11.14 0.87
C ARG A 30 11.39 -11.70 2.21
N GLU A 31 12.23 -11.70 3.23
CA GLU A 31 11.90 -12.11 4.59
C GLU A 31 10.98 -11.11 5.29
N ASP A 32 11.21 -9.81 5.13
CA ASP A 32 10.34 -8.77 5.71
C ASP A 32 8.94 -8.79 5.07
N LEU A 33 8.87 -9.03 3.76
CA LEU A 33 7.59 -9.20 3.06
C LEU A 33 6.82 -10.40 3.61
N LYS A 34 7.50 -11.53 3.85
CA LYS A 34 6.88 -12.71 4.46
C LYS A 34 6.38 -12.41 5.86
N ARG A 35 7.19 -11.74 6.69
CA ARG A 35 6.81 -11.37 8.07
C ARG A 35 5.56 -10.48 8.10
N LEU A 36 5.53 -9.45 7.25
CA LEU A 36 4.36 -8.57 7.15
C LEU A 36 3.12 -9.31 6.66
N ALA A 37 3.26 -10.19 5.66
CA ALA A 37 2.15 -11.00 5.17
C ALA A 37 1.58 -11.92 6.26
N HIS A 38 2.45 -12.55 7.06
CA HIS A 38 2.03 -13.37 8.19
C HIS A 38 1.28 -12.56 9.26
N MET A 39 1.85 -11.43 9.68
CA MET A 39 1.18 -10.55 10.66
C MET A 39 -0.19 -10.09 10.17
N GLN A 40 -0.30 -9.71 8.90
CA GLN A 40 -1.56 -9.25 8.32
C GLN A 40 -2.59 -10.39 8.22
N ALA A 41 -2.16 -11.59 7.85
CA ALA A 41 -3.02 -12.77 7.82
C ALA A 41 -3.52 -13.17 9.22
N GLU A 42 -2.64 -13.16 10.23
CA GLU A 42 -3.01 -13.43 11.62
C GLU A 42 -4.00 -12.39 12.14
N THR A 43 -3.76 -11.11 11.87
CA THR A 43 -4.67 -10.02 12.24
C THR A 43 -6.03 -10.19 11.57
N PHE A 44 -6.05 -10.57 10.30
CA PHE A 44 -7.29 -10.80 9.55
C PHE A 44 -8.08 -11.99 10.09
N VAL A 45 -7.43 -13.11 10.40
CA VAL A 45 -8.08 -14.32 10.93
C VAL A 45 -8.62 -14.09 12.35
N THR A 46 -7.92 -13.30 13.16
CA THR A 46 -8.34 -12.97 14.53
C THR A 46 -9.37 -11.84 14.60
N HIS A 47 -9.60 -11.11 13.50
CA HIS A 47 -10.57 -10.03 13.48
C HIS A 47 -12.00 -10.55 13.76
N PRO A 48 -12.76 -9.95 14.71
CA PRO A 48 -14.08 -10.44 15.10
C PRO A 48 -15.04 -10.64 13.92
N ASP A 49 -15.14 -9.64 13.04
CA ASP A 49 -16.00 -9.70 11.85
C ASP A 49 -15.62 -10.83 10.90
N MET A 50 -14.32 -11.12 10.79
CA MET A 50 -13.84 -12.22 9.96
C MET A 50 -14.13 -13.57 10.59
N GLN A 51 -14.02 -13.71 11.91
CA GLN A 51 -14.43 -14.93 12.61
C GLN A 51 -15.93 -15.21 12.45
N ILE A 52 -16.78 -14.18 12.47
CA ILE A 52 -18.22 -14.33 12.20
C ILE A 52 -18.43 -14.85 10.78
N LYS A 53 -17.80 -14.22 9.78
CA LYS A 53 -17.87 -14.68 8.38
C LYS A 53 -17.32 -16.09 8.19
N PHE A 54 -16.23 -16.45 8.86
CA PHE A 54 -15.69 -17.81 8.79
C PHE A 54 -16.66 -18.84 9.37
N LYS A 55 -17.36 -18.52 10.47
CA LYS A 55 -18.42 -19.38 11.01
C LYS A 55 -19.59 -19.53 10.04
N GLU A 56 -20.02 -18.45 9.40
CA GLU A 56 -21.09 -18.48 8.38
C GLU A 56 -20.73 -19.34 7.17
N ILE A 57 -19.46 -19.30 6.73
CA ILE A 57 -18.98 -20.07 5.56
C ILE A 57 -18.73 -21.54 5.91
N ILE A 58 -18.12 -21.81 7.07
CA ILE A 58 -17.74 -23.17 7.48
C ILE A 58 -18.96 -23.94 8.01
N GLY A 59 -20.04 -23.25 8.37
CA GLY A 59 -21.32 -23.88 8.73
C GLY A 59 -21.22 -24.71 10.02
N THR A 60 -20.53 -24.19 11.04
CA THR A 60 -20.61 -24.72 12.41
C THR A 60 -21.83 -24.17 13.15
#